data_AF-A0A7W1U9K3-F1
#
_entry.id   AF-A0A7W1U9K3-F1
#
_cell.length_a   1.000
_cell.length_b   1.000
_cell.length_c   1.000
_cell.angle_alpha   90.00
_cell.angle_beta   90.00
_cell.angle_gamma   90.00
#
_symmetry.space_group_name_H-M   'P 1'
#
loop_
_entity.id
_entity.type
_entity.pdbx_description
1 polymer ?
#
loop_
_entity_poly.entity_id
_entity_poly.type
_entity_poly.pdbx_seq_one_letter_code
_entity_poly.pdbx_strand_id
1 'polypeptide(L)'
;MKIRFVSSLFVLLTICLKANADSGTWLPNPANNEWNNPANWSSGTVPGSADVATFAQSTETSLTDSGVPILSGIAFAPGASSYTTTLAGENQNGLTCRGNVTNDSGVAQNFVVEPGTSFNLFNFPNEPAPTVDERVTFTMQAGGGVFLFEGTANGGAGTFINEGGSSAGQSGGFLEVIGIATAGEGTIVNRGATAAGAEGGRTTFVQQFPSAKNATLVAEAGSNGGQGGTIAFYDASTGGTSRAEVFGNGYLDISPRSGAGGASMTIGSLEGDGQVYLGRQTLIVGSNNLDTTFAGVLHPGGPAGGSGGGAFSKIGTGMLTLSGPNLYTAGTTVSAGTLVVSNTIGSGTGPGAVSVNAGTLGGKGTVAGAVTLGMGSGAGAFLAPAHGTKQQASLTSLSGLTFKADSTYTCTFKAKG
;
A
#
# COMPACT_ATOMS: atom_id res chain seq x y z
N MET A 1 49.78 -23.33 -4.54
CA MET A 1 48.43 -22.75 -4.47
C MET A 1 48.55 -21.25 -4.70
N LYS A 2 48.31 -20.77 -5.94
CA LYS A 2 48.41 -19.35 -6.33
C LYS A 2 47.04 -18.71 -6.14
N ILE A 3 46.91 -17.81 -5.18
CA ILE A 3 45.68 -17.03 -4.95
C ILE A 3 45.83 -15.74 -5.78
N ARG A 4 44.92 -15.56 -6.76
CA ARG A 4 44.80 -14.34 -7.56
C ARG A 4 43.85 -13.38 -6.84
N PHE A 5 44.32 -12.17 -6.52
CA PHE A 5 43.45 -11.07 -6.11
C PHE A 5 42.72 -10.54 -7.35
N VAL A 6 41.39 -10.57 -7.31
CA VAL A 6 40.54 -9.84 -8.26
C VAL A 6 40.33 -8.45 -7.68
N SER A 7 40.86 -7.43 -8.35
CA SER A 7 40.61 -6.03 -8.03
C SER A 7 39.18 -5.67 -8.48
N SER A 8 38.28 -5.42 -7.54
CA SER A 8 36.98 -4.83 -7.84
C SER A 8 37.16 -3.37 -8.27
N LEU A 9 36.88 -3.10 -9.54
CA LEU A 9 36.81 -1.77 -10.11
C LEU A 9 35.53 -1.08 -9.59
N PHE A 10 35.68 -0.18 -8.62
CA PHE A 10 34.61 0.74 -8.22
C PHE A 10 34.40 1.75 -9.36
N VAL A 11 33.34 1.59 -10.13
CA VAL A 11 32.87 2.62 -11.06
C VAL A 11 32.16 3.68 -10.23
N LEU A 12 32.86 4.76 -9.90
CA LEU A 12 32.26 5.96 -9.34
C LEU A 12 31.43 6.61 -10.46
N LEU A 13 30.12 6.38 -10.46
CA LEU A 13 29.19 7.05 -11.36
C LEU A 13 29.03 8.48 -10.86
N THR A 14 29.85 9.40 -11.37
CA THR A 14 29.74 10.83 -11.07
C THR A 14 28.46 11.35 -11.71
N ILE A 15 27.38 11.40 -10.94
CA ILE A 15 26.14 12.07 -11.35
C ILE A 15 26.47 13.56 -11.40
N CYS A 16 26.45 14.15 -12.59
CA CYS A 16 26.59 15.59 -12.76
C CYS A 16 25.33 16.26 -12.20
N LEU A 17 25.33 16.56 -10.91
CA LEU A 17 24.37 17.50 -10.32
C LEU A 17 24.61 18.85 -10.98
N LYS A 18 23.60 19.40 -11.65
CA LYS A 18 23.60 20.84 -11.95
C LYS A 18 23.72 21.55 -10.60
N ALA A 19 24.91 22.06 -10.30
CA ALA A 19 25.12 22.90 -9.12
C ALA A 19 24.37 24.21 -9.37
N ASN A 20 23.16 24.33 -8.81
CA ASN A 20 22.48 25.61 -8.71
C ASN A 20 23.16 26.39 -7.59
N ALA A 21 23.59 27.62 -7.88
CA ALA A 21 24.47 28.42 -7.04
C ALA A 21 23.91 28.74 -5.64
N ASP A 22 22.62 28.51 -5.40
CA ASP A 22 21.91 28.78 -4.14
C ASP A 22 21.47 27.50 -3.38
N SER A 23 21.91 26.30 -3.80
CA SER A 23 21.72 25.09 -3.00
C SER A 23 22.48 25.18 -1.66
N GLY A 24 21.74 25.21 -0.56
CA GLY A 24 22.26 25.40 0.80
C GLY A 24 22.40 24.10 1.59
N THR A 25 23.44 24.02 2.43
CA THR A 25 23.60 22.96 3.43
C THR A 25 23.24 23.50 4.81
N TRP A 26 22.42 22.75 5.56
CA TRP A 26 22.11 23.04 6.96
C TRP A 26 23.39 23.08 7.79
N LEU A 27 23.59 24.16 8.54
CA LEU A 27 24.87 24.40 9.19
C LEU A 27 25.15 23.40 10.32
N PRO A 28 26.43 23.08 10.60
CA PRO A 28 26.80 22.24 11.73
C PRO A 28 26.39 22.81 13.09
N ASN A 29 26.32 24.14 13.21
CA ASN A 29 25.87 24.88 14.39
C ASN A 29 24.98 26.04 13.91
N PRO A 30 23.70 25.79 13.61
CA PRO A 30 22.80 26.83 13.12
C PRO A 30 22.40 27.79 14.25
N ALA A 31 21.84 28.95 13.89
CA ALA A 31 21.43 29.96 14.86
C ALA A 31 20.21 29.52 15.70
N ASN A 32 19.32 28.72 15.11
CA ASN A 32 18.17 28.10 15.77
C ASN A 32 17.71 26.89 14.93
N ASN A 33 16.55 26.33 15.25
CA ASN A 33 15.99 25.16 14.59
C ASN A 33 14.99 25.47 13.46
N GLU A 34 14.79 26.73 13.10
CA GLU A 34 13.81 27.12 12.08
C GLU A 34 14.38 26.96 10.67
N TRP A 35 13.78 26.09 9.86
CA TRP A 35 14.17 25.82 8.46
C TRP A 35 14.19 27.12 7.63
N ASN A 36 13.22 28.00 7.85
CA ASN A 36 13.08 29.24 7.08
C ASN A 36 13.97 30.39 7.55
N ASN A 37 14.88 30.14 8.50
CA ASN A 37 15.86 31.14 8.88
C ASN A 37 17.09 31.06 7.95
N PRO A 38 17.35 32.08 7.11
CA PRO A 38 18.48 32.06 6.17
C PRO A 38 19.84 31.95 6.87
N ALA A 39 19.94 32.36 8.15
CA ALA A 39 21.18 32.24 8.93
C ALA A 39 21.56 30.79 9.28
N ASN A 40 20.66 29.82 9.06
CA ASN A 40 20.91 28.40 9.32
C ASN A 40 21.46 27.65 8.10
N TRP A 41 21.59 28.32 6.95
CA TRP A 41 22.02 27.73 5.68
C TRP A 41 23.37 28.26 5.24
N SER A 42 24.22 27.38 4.70
CA SER A 42 25.56 27.74 4.23
C SER A 42 25.59 28.76 3.08
N SER A 43 24.51 28.88 2.31
CA SER A 43 24.33 29.87 1.25
C SER A 43 23.97 31.27 1.80
N GLY A 44 23.56 31.37 3.07
CA GLY A 44 22.97 32.59 3.64
C GLY A 44 21.56 32.89 3.14
N THR A 45 20.92 31.94 2.44
CA THR A 45 19.56 32.02 1.92
C THR A 45 18.84 30.70 2.21
N VAL A 46 17.51 30.74 2.35
CA VAL A 46 16.70 29.51 2.45
C VAL A 46 16.64 28.88 1.05
N PRO A 47 16.94 27.59 0.88
CA PRO A 47 16.84 26.91 -0.41
C PRO A 47 15.46 27.11 -1.06
N GLY A 48 15.45 27.55 -2.32
CA GLY A 48 14.25 27.83 -3.09
C GLY A 48 13.93 26.77 -4.15
N SER A 49 13.07 27.13 -5.11
CA SER A 49 12.47 26.16 -6.06
C SER A 49 13.46 25.54 -7.05
N ALA A 50 14.65 26.12 -7.18
CA ALA A 50 15.74 25.56 -7.98
C ALA A 50 16.73 24.75 -7.14
N ASP A 51 16.61 24.79 -5.81
CA ASP A 51 17.68 24.41 -4.90
C ASP A 51 17.39 23.09 -4.18
N VAL A 52 18.46 22.35 -3.91
CA VAL A 52 18.42 21.15 -3.07
C VAL A 52 18.78 21.56 -1.65
N ALA A 53 17.87 21.33 -0.71
CA ALA A 53 18.15 21.47 0.71
C ALA A 53 19.00 20.29 1.18
N THR A 54 20.25 20.55 1.57
CA THR A 54 21.20 19.51 1.97
C THR A 54 21.39 19.46 3.48
N PHE A 55 21.36 18.27 4.07
CA PHE A 55 21.57 18.04 5.50
C PHE A 55 22.83 17.21 5.72
N ALA A 56 23.69 17.67 6.63
CA ALA A 56 24.93 17.00 7.01
C ALA A 56 24.94 16.77 8.54
N GLN A 57 26.11 16.69 9.17
CA GLN A 57 26.19 16.69 10.63
C GLN A 57 25.79 18.06 11.19
N SER A 58 24.93 18.07 12.21
CA SER A 58 24.55 19.28 12.92
C SER A 58 24.27 19.00 14.39
N THR A 59 24.48 20.02 15.22
CA THR A 59 24.06 20.04 16.63
C THR A 59 22.56 20.22 16.79
N GLU A 60 21.87 20.77 15.77
CA GLU A 60 20.43 20.96 15.77
C GLU A 60 19.77 20.03 14.76
N THR A 61 19.07 19.03 15.26
CA THR A 61 18.47 17.96 14.46
C THR A 61 16.94 17.90 14.57
N SER A 62 16.34 18.74 15.42
CA SER A 62 14.89 18.84 15.61
C SER A 62 14.40 20.15 15.00
N LEU A 63 14.10 20.12 13.70
CA LEU A 63 13.81 21.29 12.89
C LEU A 63 12.33 21.63 12.93
N THR A 64 12.01 22.92 12.82
CA THR A 64 10.65 23.40 12.54
C THR A 64 10.61 24.07 11.18
N ASP A 65 9.57 23.79 10.40
CA ASP A 65 9.25 24.52 9.18
C ASP A 65 7.90 25.22 9.37
N SER A 66 7.96 26.55 9.50
CA SER A 66 6.80 27.43 9.58
C SER A 66 6.43 28.10 8.25
N GLY A 67 7.20 27.83 7.20
CA GLY A 67 7.08 28.42 5.87
C GLY A 67 6.43 27.47 4.87
N VAL A 68 6.55 27.84 3.59
CA VAL A 68 6.07 27.04 2.46
C VAL A 68 7.13 26.97 1.35
N PRO A 69 8.34 26.44 1.63
CA PRO A 69 9.37 26.38 0.62
C PRO A 69 8.97 25.42 -0.49
N ILE A 70 9.28 25.81 -1.73
CA ILE A 70 9.29 24.92 -2.88
C ILE A 70 10.75 24.57 -3.10
N LEU A 71 11.09 23.29 -3.18
CA LEU A 71 12.45 22.78 -3.30
C LEU A 71 12.60 21.97 -4.59
N SER A 72 13.79 21.95 -5.18
CA SER A 72 14.12 21.02 -6.27
C SER A 72 14.57 19.66 -5.76
N GLY A 73 14.79 19.51 -4.44
CA GLY A 73 15.10 18.24 -3.79
C GLY A 73 15.45 18.43 -2.31
N ILE A 74 15.53 17.32 -1.58
CA ILE A 74 16.08 17.26 -0.22
C ILE A 74 17.11 16.13 -0.20
N ALA A 75 18.30 16.39 0.35
CA ALA A 75 19.37 15.39 0.38
C ALA A 75 20.01 15.30 1.77
N PHE A 76 20.03 14.10 2.35
CA PHE A 76 20.82 13.81 3.55
C PHE A 76 22.16 13.18 3.12
N ALA A 77 23.24 13.92 3.36
CA ALA A 77 24.59 13.54 2.95
C ALA A 77 25.14 12.36 3.79
N PRO A 78 26.18 11.65 3.30
CA PRO A 78 26.86 10.61 4.06
C PRO A 78 27.27 11.07 5.47
N GLY A 79 26.87 10.30 6.48
CA GLY A 79 27.16 10.60 7.89
C GLY A 79 26.38 11.78 8.48
N ALA A 80 25.33 12.27 7.81
CA ALA A 80 24.43 13.26 8.39
C ALA A 80 23.80 12.79 9.72
N SER A 81 23.48 13.74 10.59
CA SER A 81 22.74 13.44 11.83
C SER A 81 21.35 12.86 11.52
N SER A 82 20.70 12.23 12.51
CA SER A 82 19.30 11.82 12.38
C SER A 82 18.40 13.02 12.66
N TYR A 83 17.78 13.56 11.61
CA TYR A 83 16.90 14.71 11.69
C TYR A 83 15.44 14.29 11.91
N THR A 84 14.72 15.15 12.62
CA THR A 84 13.27 15.20 12.65
C THR A 84 12.84 16.61 12.28
N THR A 85 12.13 16.76 11.16
CA THR A 85 11.61 18.03 10.69
C THR A 85 10.10 18.08 10.90
N THR A 86 9.64 18.98 11.75
CA THR A 86 8.21 19.21 12.00
C THR A 86 7.70 20.36 11.14
N LEU A 87 6.78 20.06 10.23
CA LEU A 87 6.03 21.07 9.47
C LEU A 87 4.86 21.51 10.35
N ALA A 88 4.80 22.79 10.72
CA ALA A 88 3.87 23.28 11.76
C ALA A 88 3.03 24.51 11.36
N GLY A 89 3.11 24.97 10.11
CA GLY A 89 2.34 26.13 9.64
C GLY A 89 0.89 25.78 9.28
N GLU A 90 -0.09 26.55 9.76
CA GLU A 90 -1.54 26.41 9.43
C GLU A 90 -1.90 26.78 7.97
N ASN A 91 -0.96 26.66 7.04
CA ASN A 91 -1.16 26.96 5.64
C ASN A 91 -1.22 25.64 4.85
N GLN A 92 -2.36 25.40 4.18
CA GLN A 92 -2.65 24.19 3.40
C GLN A 92 -1.60 23.84 2.32
N ASN A 93 -0.76 24.80 1.91
CA ASN A 93 0.20 24.61 0.82
C ASN A 93 1.54 24.00 1.25
N GLY A 94 1.84 23.94 2.56
CA GLY A 94 2.93 23.14 3.11
C GLY A 94 4.31 23.29 2.45
N LEU A 95 5.18 22.31 2.68
CA LEU A 95 6.46 22.18 1.98
C LEU A 95 6.25 21.42 0.66
N THR A 96 6.71 21.97 -0.46
CA THR A 96 6.66 21.28 -1.75
C THR A 96 8.03 20.85 -2.21
N CYS A 97 8.24 19.56 -2.45
CA CYS A 97 9.46 19.03 -3.04
C CYS A 97 9.22 18.56 -4.48
N ARG A 98 9.98 19.11 -5.43
CA ARG A 98 9.85 18.81 -6.86
C ARG A 98 10.84 17.78 -7.39
N GLY A 99 11.83 17.42 -6.58
CA GLY A 99 12.77 16.35 -6.89
C GLY A 99 12.84 15.33 -5.77
N ASN A 100 13.92 14.56 -5.76
CA ASN A 100 14.05 13.44 -4.84
C ASN A 100 14.26 13.90 -3.40
N VAL A 101 13.78 13.08 -2.47
CA VAL A 101 14.17 13.10 -1.06
C VAL A 101 15.14 11.93 -0.85
N THR A 102 16.44 12.19 -0.92
CA THR A 102 17.50 11.18 -0.89
C THR A 102 18.15 11.08 0.48
N ASN A 103 18.59 9.88 0.88
CA ASN A 103 19.24 9.67 2.16
C ASN A 103 20.43 8.71 2.10
N ASP A 104 21.62 9.29 1.98
CA ASP A 104 22.89 8.57 2.01
C ASP A 104 23.54 8.55 3.41
N SER A 105 22.84 9.07 4.43
CA SER A 105 23.40 9.26 5.77
C SER A 105 23.69 7.96 6.53
N GLY A 106 23.01 6.87 6.17
CA GLY A 106 23.04 5.59 6.89
C GLY A 106 22.14 5.52 8.12
N VAL A 107 21.43 6.60 8.46
CA VAL A 107 20.46 6.66 9.57
C VAL A 107 19.07 7.09 9.07
N ALA A 108 18.03 6.79 9.85
CA ALA A 108 16.66 7.19 9.51
C ALA A 108 16.46 8.71 9.62
N GLN A 109 15.65 9.25 8.72
CA GLN A 109 15.28 10.67 8.66
C GLN A 109 13.76 10.79 8.73
N ASN A 110 13.28 11.75 9.53
CA ASN A 110 11.87 11.83 9.87
C ASN A 110 11.29 13.19 9.51
N PHE A 111 10.10 13.18 8.93
CA PHE A 111 9.26 14.35 8.74
C PHE A 111 7.96 14.14 9.50
N VAL A 112 7.55 15.13 10.26
CA VAL A 112 6.26 15.16 10.97
C VAL A 112 5.42 16.27 10.34
N VAL A 113 4.27 15.91 9.79
CA VAL A 113 3.32 16.84 9.17
C VAL A 113 2.20 17.09 10.16
N GLU A 114 2.22 18.24 10.83
CA GLU A 114 1.22 18.60 11.84
C GLU A 114 -0.16 18.91 11.22
N PRO A 115 -1.23 18.94 12.02
CA PRO A 115 -2.56 19.33 11.57
C PRO A 115 -2.59 20.68 10.85
N GLY A 116 -3.30 20.75 9.72
CA GLY A 116 -3.50 21.99 8.97
C GLY A 116 -2.38 22.33 7.97
N THR A 117 -1.36 21.47 7.85
CA THR A 117 -0.26 21.62 6.90
C THR A 117 -0.11 20.40 5.99
N SER A 118 0.77 20.51 4.99
CA SER A 118 1.04 19.45 4.02
C SER A 118 2.52 19.25 3.70
N PHE A 119 2.86 18.07 3.21
CA PHE A 119 4.06 17.85 2.40
C PHE A 119 3.63 17.39 1.01
N ASN A 120 4.09 18.09 -0.03
CA ASN A 120 3.69 17.84 -1.41
C ASN A 120 4.90 17.36 -2.21
N LEU A 121 4.89 16.09 -2.62
CA LEU A 121 5.81 15.57 -3.62
C LEU A 121 5.17 15.73 -4.99
N PHE A 122 5.70 16.62 -5.82
CA PHE A 122 5.05 17.03 -7.06
C PHE A 122 6.05 17.18 -8.19
N ASN A 123 5.75 16.65 -9.37
CA ASN A 123 6.47 17.06 -10.58
C ASN A 123 5.61 16.97 -11.85
N PHE A 124 6.00 17.70 -12.89
CA PHE A 124 5.24 17.75 -14.14
C PHE A 124 5.43 16.48 -15.00
N PRO A 125 4.45 16.11 -15.86
CA PRO A 125 4.48 14.93 -16.74
C PRO A 125 5.76 14.67 -17.55
N ASN A 126 6.52 15.71 -17.90
CA ASN A 126 7.71 15.62 -18.74
C ASN A 126 9.03 15.71 -17.95
N GLU A 127 8.96 15.70 -16.63
CA GLU A 127 10.10 15.79 -15.74
C GLU A 127 10.33 14.45 -15.00
N PRO A 128 11.58 14.14 -14.58
CA PRO A 128 11.86 12.93 -13.82
C PRO A 128 10.98 12.81 -12.57
N ALA A 129 10.33 11.67 -12.40
CA ALA A 129 9.48 11.41 -11.25
C ALA A 129 10.28 11.56 -9.94
N PRO A 130 9.89 12.46 -9.03
CA PRO A 130 10.53 12.56 -7.72
C PRO A 130 10.24 11.31 -6.90
N THR A 131 11.23 10.88 -6.12
CA THR A 131 11.19 9.66 -5.30
C THR A 131 11.60 9.92 -3.86
N VAL A 132 11.18 9.03 -2.96
CA VAL A 132 11.57 9.05 -1.54
C VAL A 132 12.42 7.81 -1.22
N ASP A 133 13.56 8.02 -0.55
CA ASP A 133 14.47 6.97 -0.11
C ASP A 133 13.89 6.06 0.98
N GLU A 134 14.35 4.81 1.04
CA GLU A 134 13.91 3.77 1.99
C GLU A 134 14.05 4.14 3.47
N ARG A 135 15.00 5.02 3.82
CA ARG A 135 15.26 5.43 5.22
C ARG A 135 14.55 6.73 5.60
N VAL A 136 13.65 7.24 4.75
CA VAL A 136 12.89 8.45 5.02
C VAL A 136 11.46 8.09 5.41
N THR A 137 11.05 8.61 6.57
CA THR A 137 9.70 8.41 7.10
C THR A 137 8.95 9.74 7.16
N PHE A 138 7.73 9.76 6.61
CA PHE A 138 6.77 10.83 6.78
C PHE A 138 5.66 10.37 7.72
N THR A 139 5.37 11.16 8.76
CA THR A 139 4.27 10.92 9.70
C THR A 139 3.27 12.05 9.59
N MET A 140 2.08 11.74 9.09
CA MET A 140 0.96 12.66 8.96
C MET A 140 0.14 12.58 10.24
N GLN A 141 0.16 13.64 11.05
CA GLN A 141 -0.48 13.67 12.35
C GLN A 141 -2.01 13.70 12.25
N ALA A 142 -2.64 13.11 13.27
CA ALA A 142 -4.09 13.16 13.43
C ALA A 142 -4.57 14.59 13.67
N GLY A 143 -5.74 14.94 13.13
CA GLY A 143 -6.24 16.31 13.04
C GLY A 143 -6.05 16.94 11.66
N GLY A 144 -5.51 16.20 10.69
CA GLY A 144 -5.45 16.61 9.29
C GLY A 144 -4.08 17.04 8.79
N GLY A 145 -3.00 16.39 9.24
CA GLY A 145 -1.72 16.45 8.53
C GLY A 145 -1.83 15.71 7.19
N VAL A 146 -1.27 16.26 6.11
CA VAL A 146 -1.47 15.75 4.75
C VAL A 146 -0.16 15.47 4.02
N PHE A 147 -0.06 14.33 3.34
CA PHE A 147 0.96 14.08 2.33
C PHE A 147 0.33 13.90 0.95
N LEU A 148 0.85 14.58 -0.06
CA LEU A 148 0.33 14.56 -1.42
C LEU A 148 1.40 14.04 -2.39
N PHE A 149 1.05 13.01 -3.15
CA PHE A 149 1.75 12.65 -4.37
C PHE A 149 0.98 13.18 -5.57
N GLU A 150 1.59 14.08 -6.32
CA GLU A 150 0.93 14.74 -7.45
C GLU A 150 1.80 14.72 -8.71
N GLY A 151 1.13 14.87 -9.86
CA GLY A 151 1.80 14.84 -11.16
C GLY A 151 2.50 13.49 -11.40
N THR A 152 3.81 13.48 -11.62
CA THR A 152 4.61 12.25 -11.84
C THR A 152 5.22 11.64 -10.58
N ALA A 153 4.91 12.18 -9.40
CA ALA A 153 5.54 11.75 -8.16
C ALA A 153 5.43 10.25 -7.89
N ASN A 154 6.46 9.70 -7.27
CA ASN A 154 6.57 8.29 -6.96
C ASN A 154 7.02 8.13 -5.49
N GLY A 155 6.31 7.32 -4.71
CA GLY A 155 6.64 7.06 -3.30
C GLY A 155 8.03 6.46 -3.06
N GLY A 156 8.74 6.02 -4.10
CA GLY A 156 10.04 5.38 -3.98
C GLY A 156 9.95 4.17 -3.05
N ALA A 157 10.89 4.05 -2.12
CA ALA A 157 10.89 3.02 -1.08
C ALA A 157 10.56 3.60 0.32
N GLY A 158 10.13 4.86 0.40
CA GLY A 158 9.89 5.56 1.66
C GLY A 158 8.78 4.96 2.51
N THR A 159 8.73 5.40 3.78
CA THR A 159 7.66 5.02 4.73
C THR A 159 6.74 6.19 4.99
N PHE A 160 5.43 5.96 4.94
CA PHE A 160 4.39 6.98 5.11
C PHE A 160 3.39 6.49 6.16
N ILE A 161 3.23 7.22 7.26
CA ILE A 161 2.39 6.84 8.39
C ILE A 161 1.28 7.87 8.54
N ASN A 162 0.03 7.44 8.35
CA ASN A 162 -1.16 8.23 8.64
C ASN A 162 -1.64 7.87 10.03
N GLU A 163 -1.52 8.80 10.99
CA GLU A 163 -1.97 8.58 12.37
C GLU A 163 -3.50 8.55 12.46
N GLY A 164 -4.04 7.70 13.34
CA GLY A 164 -5.46 7.68 13.67
C GLY A 164 -5.80 8.73 14.73
N GLY A 165 -7.02 9.24 14.71
CA GLY A 165 -7.52 10.17 15.71
C GLY A 165 -7.46 9.61 17.13
N SER A 166 -7.13 10.48 18.09
CA SER A 166 -6.99 10.18 19.52
C SER A 166 -8.06 10.85 20.40
N SER A 167 -8.94 11.63 19.78
CA SER A 167 -10.08 12.31 20.43
C SER A 167 -11.35 12.18 19.60
N ALA A 168 -12.51 12.18 20.25
CA ALA A 168 -13.80 12.03 19.57
C ALA A 168 -13.99 13.09 18.48
N GLY A 169 -14.37 12.65 17.27
CA GLY A 169 -14.54 13.53 16.11
C GLY A 169 -13.24 14.03 15.48
N GLN A 170 -12.07 13.66 16.00
CA GLN A 170 -10.80 13.99 15.38
C GLN A 170 -10.58 13.13 14.13
N SER A 171 -10.27 13.79 13.01
CA SER A 171 -9.84 13.11 11.79
C SER A 171 -8.45 12.48 11.93
N GLY A 172 -8.17 11.45 11.16
CA GLY A 172 -6.80 10.91 11.02
C GLY A 172 -5.90 11.80 10.17
N GLY A 173 -4.62 11.46 10.12
CA GLY A 173 -3.70 11.92 9.10
C GLY A 173 -4.06 11.34 7.73
N PHE A 174 -3.61 12.01 6.68
CA PHE A 174 -4.06 11.72 5.32
C PHE A 174 -2.91 11.65 4.32
N LEU A 175 -2.93 10.63 3.47
CA LEU A 175 -2.09 10.54 2.29
C LEU A 175 -2.95 10.42 1.05
N GLU A 176 -2.66 11.24 0.03
CA GLU A 176 -3.38 11.21 -1.22
C GLU A 176 -2.43 11.04 -2.42
N VAL A 177 -2.78 10.09 -3.29
CA VAL A 177 -2.08 9.82 -4.56
C VAL A 177 -2.99 10.25 -5.70
N ILE A 178 -2.57 11.29 -6.42
CA ILE A 178 -3.42 12.01 -7.37
C ILE A 178 -2.91 11.89 -8.80
N GLY A 179 -3.85 11.84 -9.75
CA GLY A 179 -3.54 12.04 -11.16
C GLY A 179 -2.86 10.82 -11.76
N ILE A 180 -1.58 10.96 -12.12
CA ILE A 180 -0.75 9.87 -12.64
C ILE A 180 0.37 9.46 -11.68
N ALA A 181 0.33 9.98 -10.45
CA ALA A 181 1.31 9.68 -9.42
C ALA A 181 1.20 8.23 -8.93
N THR A 182 2.24 7.77 -8.24
CA THR A 182 2.32 6.39 -7.77
C THR A 182 2.86 6.28 -6.35
N ALA A 183 2.44 5.25 -5.61
CA ALA A 183 3.00 4.94 -4.29
C ALA A 183 4.37 4.25 -4.35
N GLY A 184 4.88 3.94 -5.55
CA GLY A 184 6.18 3.28 -5.71
C GLY A 184 6.23 1.86 -5.14
N GLU A 185 7.27 1.59 -4.37
CA GLU A 185 7.52 0.33 -3.65
C GLU A 185 7.54 0.55 -2.12
N GLY A 186 7.14 1.74 -1.67
CA GLY A 186 7.19 2.16 -0.28
C GLY A 186 6.17 1.45 0.61
N THR A 187 6.25 1.75 1.91
CA THR A 187 5.30 1.25 2.91
C THR A 187 4.39 2.38 3.36
N ILE A 188 3.08 2.18 3.26
CA ILE A 188 2.07 3.13 3.70
C ILE A 188 1.25 2.48 4.82
N VAL A 189 1.28 3.07 6.02
CA VAL A 189 0.57 2.58 7.20
C VAL A 189 -0.56 3.53 7.55
N ASN A 190 -1.78 3.02 7.55
CA ASN A 190 -2.98 3.72 8.00
C ASN A 190 -3.35 3.20 9.38
N ARG A 191 -3.03 3.97 10.42
CA ARG A 191 -3.29 3.56 11.80
C ARG A 191 -4.77 3.70 12.13
N GLY A 192 -5.31 2.74 12.87
CA GLY A 192 -6.65 2.88 13.43
C GLY A 192 -6.72 3.97 14.49
N ALA A 193 -7.88 4.59 14.63
CA ALA A 193 -8.13 5.57 15.67
C ALA A 193 -8.16 4.91 17.06
N THR A 194 -7.77 5.65 18.09
CA THR A 194 -7.69 5.14 19.47
C THR A 194 -8.80 5.63 20.39
N ALA A 195 -9.65 6.55 19.90
CA ALA A 195 -10.79 7.11 20.62
C ALA A 195 -12.13 6.84 19.92
N ALA A 196 -13.18 6.68 20.73
CA ALA A 196 -14.54 6.48 20.23
C ALA A 196 -14.98 7.62 19.30
N GLY A 197 -15.45 7.27 18.10
CA GLY A 197 -15.93 8.24 17.12
C GLY A 197 -14.83 9.07 16.45
N ALA A 198 -13.56 8.74 16.67
CA ALA A 198 -12.44 9.29 15.90
C ALA A 198 -12.24 8.50 14.59
N GLU A 199 -11.67 9.17 13.59
CA GLU A 199 -11.38 8.56 12.28
C GLU A 199 -9.97 7.95 12.26
N GLY A 200 -9.79 6.82 11.56
CA GLY A 200 -8.47 6.26 11.32
C GLY A 200 -7.67 7.10 10.33
N GLY A 201 -6.35 6.88 10.30
CA GLY A 201 -5.51 7.37 9.22
C GLY A 201 -6.00 6.83 7.86
N ARG A 202 -5.78 7.61 6.80
CA ARG A 202 -6.37 7.29 5.50
C ARG A 202 -5.40 7.51 4.34
N THR A 203 -5.40 6.56 3.41
CA THR A 203 -4.76 6.66 2.10
C THR A 203 -5.80 6.60 1.00
N THR A 204 -5.74 7.54 0.04
CA THR A 204 -6.61 7.55 -1.14
C THR A 204 -5.84 7.60 -2.44
N PHE A 205 -6.27 6.80 -3.41
CA PHE A 205 -5.83 6.87 -4.80
C PHE A 205 -6.99 7.44 -5.62
N VAL A 206 -6.87 8.67 -6.13
CA VAL A 206 -7.99 9.40 -6.72
C VAL A 206 -7.59 10.31 -7.88
N GLN A 207 -8.55 10.65 -8.73
CA GLN A 207 -8.41 11.52 -9.91
C GLN A 207 -7.53 10.92 -11.00
N GLN A 208 -8.10 10.70 -12.19
CA GLN A 208 -7.42 10.09 -13.35
C GLN A 208 -7.00 8.62 -13.11
N PHE A 209 -5.70 8.32 -12.96
CA PHE A 209 -5.14 6.95 -13.02
C PHE A 209 -3.98 6.67 -12.02
N PRO A 210 -4.08 7.09 -10.74
CA PRO A 210 -2.98 6.87 -9.80
C PRO A 210 -2.80 5.38 -9.52
N SER A 211 -1.58 4.98 -9.13
CA SER A 211 -1.25 3.56 -8.96
C SER A 211 -0.55 3.26 -7.65
N ALA A 212 -0.98 2.21 -6.95
CA ALA A 212 -0.24 1.68 -5.80
C ALA A 212 1.07 0.99 -6.20
N LYS A 213 1.28 0.70 -7.50
CA LYS A 213 2.48 0.03 -8.03
C LYS A 213 2.84 -1.22 -7.21
N ASN A 214 3.95 -1.22 -6.49
CA ASN A 214 4.44 -2.37 -5.73
C ASN A 214 4.43 -2.09 -4.22
N ALA A 215 3.75 -1.01 -3.77
CA ALA A 215 3.75 -0.58 -2.39
C ALA A 215 3.16 -1.64 -1.44
N THR A 216 3.60 -1.61 -0.19
CA THR A 216 2.92 -2.30 0.92
C THR A 216 1.93 -1.32 1.56
N LEU A 217 0.65 -1.68 1.56
CA LEU A 217 -0.45 -0.87 2.09
C LEU A 217 -1.01 -1.56 3.33
N VAL A 218 -0.93 -0.90 4.47
CA VAL A 218 -1.41 -1.43 5.75
C VAL A 218 -2.60 -0.60 6.23
N ALA A 219 -3.68 -1.26 6.61
CA ALA A 219 -4.85 -0.68 7.27
C ALA A 219 -5.04 -1.38 8.63
N GLU A 220 -4.68 -0.69 9.70
CA GLU A 220 -4.72 -1.23 11.06
C GLU A 220 -6.11 -1.09 11.68
N ALA A 221 -6.41 -1.94 12.65
CA ALA A 221 -7.65 -1.85 13.41
C ALA A 221 -7.64 -0.62 14.34
N GLY A 222 -8.79 0.03 14.47
CA GLY A 222 -9.06 1.00 15.52
C GLY A 222 -9.32 0.30 16.86
N SER A 223 -9.24 1.08 17.94
CA SER A 223 -9.49 0.63 19.30
C SER A 223 -10.46 1.56 20.01
N ASN A 224 -11.07 1.10 21.12
CA ASN A 224 -11.99 1.88 21.96
C ASN A 224 -13.16 2.54 21.18
N GLY A 225 -13.67 1.88 20.14
CA GLY A 225 -14.74 2.41 19.29
C GLY A 225 -14.26 3.41 18.23
N GLY A 226 -12.96 3.56 18.03
CA GLY A 226 -12.35 4.29 16.93
C GLY A 226 -12.45 3.54 15.61
N GLN A 227 -12.52 4.27 14.50
CA GLN A 227 -12.52 3.68 13.16
C GLN A 227 -11.15 3.08 12.84
N GLY A 228 -11.12 2.02 12.03
CA GLY A 228 -9.86 1.48 11.53
C GLY A 228 -9.23 2.35 10.46
N GLY A 229 -7.97 2.07 10.14
CA GLY A 229 -7.27 2.69 9.03
C GLY A 229 -7.93 2.37 7.70
N THR A 230 -7.81 3.29 6.75
CA THR A 230 -8.49 3.20 5.45
C THR A 230 -7.49 3.21 4.29
N ILE A 231 -7.67 2.27 3.37
CA ILE A 231 -7.07 2.29 2.02
C ILE A 231 -8.23 2.38 1.03
N ALA A 232 -8.29 3.41 0.20
CA ALA A 232 -9.37 3.56 -0.76
C ALA A 232 -8.88 3.90 -2.17
N PHE A 233 -9.48 3.23 -3.16
CA PHE A 233 -9.23 3.42 -4.58
C PHE A 233 -10.47 3.98 -5.25
N TYR A 234 -10.35 5.16 -5.85
CA TYR A 234 -11.41 5.86 -6.57
C TYR A 234 -11.14 5.87 -8.07
N ASP A 235 -12.15 6.28 -8.85
CA ASP A 235 -12.05 6.49 -10.29
C ASP A 235 -11.39 5.30 -11.02
N ALA A 236 -10.45 5.57 -11.93
CA ALA A 236 -9.70 4.58 -12.69
C ALA A 236 -8.29 4.31 -12.11
N SER A 237 -8.10 4.50 -10.80
CA SER A 237 -6.85 4.16 -10.10
C SER A 237 -6.45 2.68 -10.29
N THR A 238 -5.25 2.24 -9.90
CA THR A 238 -4.83 0.84 -10.05
C THR A 238 -4.05 0.33 -8.84
N GLY A 239 -4.19 -0.96 -8.52
CA GLY A 239 -3.45 -1.60 -7.42
C GLY A 239 -2.06 -2.09 -7.81
N GLY A 240 -1.80 -2.40 -9.09
CA GLY A 240 -0.52 -2.92 -9.53
C GLY A 240 -0.21 -4.31 -8.96
N THR A 241 0.97 -4.47 -8.35
CA THR A 241 1.40 -5.67 -7.61
C THR A 241 1.51 -5.41 -6.11
N SER A 242 0.82 -4.38 -5.61
CA SER A 242 0.84 -4.00 -4.20
C SER A 242 0.46 -5.13 -3.25
N ARG A 243 1.02 -5.10 -2.05
CA ARG A 243 0.64 -5.98 -0.93
C ARG A 243 -0.33 -5.23 -0.03
N ALA A 244 -1.54 -5.74 0.14
CA ALA A 244 -2.55 -5.16 1.01
C ALA A 244 -2.69 -5.99 2.30
N GLU A 245 -2.42 -5.36 3.44
CA GLU A 245 -2.59 -5.90 4.78
C GLU A 245 -3.70 -5.15 5.50
N VAL A 246 -4.78 -5.84 5.85
CA VAL A 246 -6.00 -5.19 6.36
C VAL A 246 -6.44 -5.90 7.63
N PHE A 247 -6.62 -5.17 8.73
CA PHE A 247 -6.83 -5.75 10.06
C PHE A 247 -8.09 -5.23 10.78
N GLY A 248 -8.80 -6.13 11.46
CA GLY A 248 -9.96 -5.83 12.31
C GLY A 248 -11.07 -5.00 11.63
N ASN A 249 -11.28 -3.77 12.11
CA ASN A 249 -12.23 -2.83 11.49
C ASN A 249 -11.56 -1.85 10.51
N GLY A 250 -10.25 -1.99 10.25
CA GLY A 250 -9.57 -1.35 9.12
C GLY A 250 -10.03 -1.96 7.80
N TYR A 251 -9.94 -1.18 6.71
CA TYR A 251 -10.53 -1.63 5.45
C TYR A 251 -9.82 -1.15 4.18
N LEU A 252 -9.97 -2.00 3.14
CA LEU A 252 -9.69 -1.68 1.74
C LEU A 252 -11.02 -1.44 1.02
N ASP A 253 -11.20 -0.27 0.42
CA ASP A 253 -12.39 0.09 -0.36
C ASP A 253 -12.07 0.32 -1.83
N ILE A 254 -12.66 -0.51 -2.69
CA ILE A 254 -12.61 -0.36 -4.15
C ILE A 254 -14.01 -0.09 -4.72
N SER A 255 -15.04 -0.03 -3.87
CA SER A 255 -16.42 0.19 -4.28
C SER A 255 -16.69 1.51 -5.01
N PRO A 256 -15.99 2.64 -4.75
CA PRO A 256 -16.28 3.91 -5.41
C PRO A 256 -15.59 4.06 -6.79
N ARG A 257 -14.83 3.06 -7.26
CA ARG A 257 -14.17 3.11 -8.56
C ARG A 257 -15.16 3.33 -9.71
N SER A 258 -14.84 4.28 -10.60
CA SER A 258 -15.64 4.63 -11.77
C SER A 258 -14.74 4.68 -13.02
N GLY A 259 -15.08 4.00 -14.11
CA GLY A 259 -14.29 4.06 -15.34
C GLY A 259 -14.47 2.91 -16.34
N ALA A 260 -14.19 3.20 -17.62
CA ALA A 260 -14.34 2.29 -18.76
C ALA A 260 -13.26 1.19 -18.90
N GLY A 261 -12.45 0.96 -17.86
CA GLY A 261 -11.36 -0.03 -17.81
C GLY A 261 -11.77 -1.43 -17.31
N GLY A 262 -13.08 -1.69 -17.23
CA GLY A 262 -13.64 -2.91 -16.67
C GLY A 262 -13.83 -2.78 -15.15
N ALA A 263 -14.88 -3.43 -14.66
CA ALA A 263 -15.22 -3.53 -13.25
C ALA A 263 -14.19 -4.40 -12.51
N SER A 264 -12.89 -4.14 -12.62
CA SER A 264 -11.82 -4.99 -12.11
C SER A 264 -10.63 -4.18 -11.61
N MET A 265 -10.00 -4.66 -10.54
CA MET A 265 -8.78 -4.09 -9.98
C MET A 265 -7.85 -5.22 -9.56
N THR A 266 -6.59 -5.16 -10.01
CA THR A 266 -5.55 -6.12 -9.62
C THR A 266 -4.68 -5.57 -8.50
N ILE A 267 -4.39 -6.42 -7.52
CA ILE A 267 -3.35 -6.26 -6.50
C ILE A 267 -2.42 -7.48 -6.49
N GLY A 268 -1.25 -7.32 -5.90
CA GLY A 268 -0.29 -8.40 -5.68
C GLY A 268 -0.84 -9.45 -4.74
N SER A 269 -1.10 -9.05 -3.49
CA SER A 269 -1.53 -9.96 -2.43
C SER A 269 -2.49 -9.30 -1.45
N LEU A 270 -3.31 -10.12 -0.79
CA LEU A 270 -4.26 -9.71 0.25
C LEU A 270 -4.08 -10.57 1.50
N GLU A 271 -3.96 -9.93 2.66
CA GLU A 271 -3.67 -10.58 3.94
C GLU A 271 -4.32 -9.84 5.12
N GLY A 272 -4.47 -10.53 6.25
CA GLY A 272 -5.05 -9.99 7.48
C GLY A 272 -6.51 -10.42 7.70
N ASP A 273 -7.18 -9.79 8.66
CA ASP A 273 -8.53 -10.16 9.15
C ASP A 273 -9.56 -9.02 9.05
N GLY A 274 -9.25 -7.96 8.30
CA GLY A 274 -10.07 -6.76 8.16
C GLY A 274 -11.20 -6.84 7.13
N GLN A 275 -11.66 -5.68 6.64
CA GLN A 275 -12.78 -5.59 5.71
C GLN A 275 -12.33 -5.19 4.30
N VAL A 276 -12.93 -5.79 3.27
CA VAL A 276 -12.72 -5.39 1.88
C VAL A 276 -14.07 -5.09 1.23
N TYR A 277 -14.23 -3.88 0.70
CA TYR A 277 -15.48 -3.42 0.08
C TYR A 277 -15.34 -3.38 -1.44
N LEU A 278 -16.11 -4.24 -2.12
CA LEU A 278 -15.98 -4.42 -3.57
C LEU A 278 -16.93 -3.53 -4.38
N GLY A 279 -18.09 -3.20 -3.83
CA GLY A 279 -19.18 -2.63 -4.62
C GLY A 279 -19.48 -3.49 -5.86
N ARG A 280 -19.42 -2.89 -7.04
CA ARG A 280 -19.65 -3.59 -8.32
C ARG A 280 -18.36 -4.14 -8.97
N GLN A 281 -17.23 -4.06 -8.26
CA GLN A 281 -15.92 -4.40 -8.81
C GLN A 281 -15.55 -5.87 -8.64
N THR A 282 -14.60 -6.30 -9.45
CA THR A 282 -13.89 -7.57 -9.35
C THR A 282 -12.53 -7.30 -8.73
N LEU A 283 -12.25 -7.86 -7.56
CA LEU A 283 -10.90 -7.83 -7.01
C LEU A 283 -10.10 -9.02 -7.56
N ILE A 284 -8.97 -8.74 -8.21
CA ILE A 284 -8.03 -9.72 -8.74
C ILE A 284 -6.80 -9.75 -7.83
N VAL A 285 -6.45 -10.92 -7.29
CA VAL A 285 -5.35 -11.08 -6.33
C VAL A 285 -4.39 -12.16 -6.80
N GLY A 286 -3.08 -11.93 -6.60
CA GLY A 286 -2.02 -12.92 -6.77
C GLY A 286 -0.94 -12.51 -7.77
N SER A 287 -0.93 -11.27 -8.27
CA SER A 287 0.03 -10.84 -9.30
C SER A 287 1.50 -10.84 -8.83
N ASN A 288 1.75 -10.87 -7.51
CA ASN A 288 3.09 -11.00 -6.92
C ASN A 288 3.45 -12.44 -6.49
N ASN A 289 2.56 -13.41 -6.73
CA ASN A 289 2.75 -14.83 -6.43
C ASN A 289 3.04 -15.18 -4.95
N LEU A 290 2.75 -14.30 -3.99
CA LEU A 290 2.91 -14.62 -2.58
C LEU A 290 1.86 -15.61 -2.09
N ASP A 291 2.26 -16.43 -1.13
CA ASP A 291 1.37 -17.29 -0.36
C ASP A 291 0.81 -16.50 0.82
N THR A 292 -0.51 -16.34 0.90
CA THR A 292 -1.14 -15.49 1.92
C THR A 292 -2.40 -16.09 2.52
N THR A 293 -2.81 -15.53 3.67
CA THR A 293 -4.08 -15.84 4.33
C THR A 293 -4.85 -14.57 4.59
N PHE A 294 -6.11 -14.55 4.18
CA PHE A 294 -7.07 -13.51 4.52
C PHE A 294 -8.21 -14.15 5.33
N ALA A 295 -8.34 -13.73 6.59
CA ALA A 295 -9.37 -14.15 7.53
C ALA A 295 -10.54 -13.16 7.64
N GLY A 296 -10.42 -12.04 6.94
CA GLY A 296 -11.42 -10.98 6.93
C GLY A 296 -12.61 -11.27 6.03
N VAL A 297 -13.43 -10.25 5.80
CA VAL A 297 -14.67 -10.35 5.01
C VAL A 297 -14.59 -9.48 3.76
N LEU A 298 -14.84 -10.10 2.61
CA LEU A 298 -15.10 -9.41 1.36
C LEU A 298 -16.60 -9.12 1.20
N HIS A 299 -16.94 -7.84 1.16
CA HIS A 299 -18.31 -7.31 1.11
C HIS A 299 -18.78 -6.99 -0.31
N PRO A 300 -20.07 -7.19 -0.60
CA PRO A 300 -20.68 -6.82 -1.88
C PRO A 300 -20.84 -5.29 -2.05
N GLY A 301 -21.01 -4.55 -0.96
CA GLY A 301 -21.28 -3.11 -0.99
C GLY A 301 -20.06 -2.24 -0.75
N GLY A 302 -20.32 -0.96 -0.46
CA GLY A 302 -19.34 -0.03 0.13
C GLY A 302 -19.40 -0.04 1.66
N PRO A 303 -18.54 0.75 2.34
CA PRO A 303 -18.52 0.83 3.81
C PRO A 303 -19.84 1.30 4.44
N ALA A 304 -20.59 2.16 3.74
CA ALA A 304 -21.92 2.60 4.15
C ALA A 304 -23.04 1.60 3.80
N GLY A 305 -22.69 0.40 3.32
CA GLY A 305 -23.59 -0.62 2.84
C GLY A 305 -23.88 -0.52 1.33
N GLY A 306 -25.11 -0.89 0.97
CA GLY A 306 -25.54 -1.00 -0.43
C GLY A 306 -25.36 -2.40 -1.02
N SER A 307 -26.05 -2.64 -2.13
CA SER A 307 -25.94 -3.89 -2.88
C SER A 307 -24.95 -3.70 -4.02
N GLY A 308 -23.95 -4.57 -4.10
CA GLY A 308 -23.06 -4.66 -5.25
C GLY A 308 -22.77 -6.11 -5.57
N GLY A 309 -22.74 -6.43 -6.86
CA GLY A 309 -22.39 -7.76 -7.34
C GLY A 309 -20.87 -7.92 -7.43
N GLY A 310 -20.14 -7.65 -6.34
CA GLY A 310 -18.68 -7.76 -6.36
C GLY A 310 -18.24 -9.18 -6.74
N ALA A 311 -17.17 -9.30 -7.50
CA ALA A 311 -16.57 -10.58 -7.87
C ALA A 311 -15.14 -10.70 -7.33
N PHE A 312 -14.63 -11.92 -7.29
CA PHE A 312 -13.26 -12.20 -6.85
C PHE A 312 -12.53 -13.07 -7.87
N SER A 313 -11.27 -12.76 -8.13
CA SER A 313 -10.43 -13.56 -9.03
C SER A 313 -9.06 -13.85 -8.42
N LYS A 314 -8.68 -15.12 -8.40
CA LYS A 314 -7.35 -15.58 -8.00
C LYS A 314 -6.50 -15.86 -9.24
N ILE A 315 -5.35 -15.21 -9.32
CA ILE A 315 -4.33 -15.37 -10.38
C ILE A 315 -2.96 -15.68 -9.76
N GLY A 316 -1.95 -15.86 -10.61
CA GLY A 316 -0.58 -16.13 -10.16
C GLY A 316 -0.40 -17.51 -9.55
N THR A 317 0.85 -17.87 -9.27
CA THR A 317 1.23 -19.23 -8.81
C THR A 317 1.08 -19.44 -7.31
N GLY A 318 1.05 -18.35 -6.52
CA GLY A 318 0.93 -18.42 -5.07
C GLY A 318 -0.39 -19.03 -4.58
N MET A 319 -0.43 -19.36 -3.30
CA MET A 319 -1.59 -19.88 -2.57
C MET A 319 -2.28 -18.75 -1.80
N LEU A 320 -3.56 -18.53 -2.04
CA LEU A 320 -4.38 -17.66 -1.20
C LEU A 320 -5.33 -18.51 -0.36
N THR A 321 -5.31 -18.32 0.96
CA THR A 321 -6.28 -18.93 1.88
C THR A 321 -7.34 -17.90 2.27
N LEU A 322 -8.61 -18.19 1.96
CA LEU A 322 -9.77 -17.46 2.47
C LEU A 322 -10.38 -18.22 3.65
N SER A 323 -10.38 -17.60 4.83
CA SER A 323 -10.90 -18.20 6.08
C SER A 323 -12.07 -17.43 6.71
N GLY A 324 -12.40 -16.24 6.20
CA GLY A 324 -13.58 -15.50 6.65
C GLY A 324 -14.88 -15.85 5.91
N PRO A 325 -16.05 -15.45 6.46
CA PRO A 325 -17.36 -15.63 5.84
C PRO A 325 -17.61 -14.56 4.77
N ASN A 326 -17.14 -14.80 3.55
CA ASN A 326 -17.24 -13.84 2.46
C ASN A 326 -18.67 -13.66 1.92
N LEU A 327 -19.00 -12.44 1.51
CA LEU A 327 -20.38 -12.02 1.20
C LEU A 327 -20.59 -11.51 -0.24
N TYR A 328 -19.52 -11.35 -1.02
CA TYR A 328 -19.62 -10.95 -2.43
C TYR A 328 -20.42 -11.96 -3.27
N THR A 329 -21.18 -11.48 -4.26
CA THR A 329 -22.26 -12.28 -4.87
C THR A 329 -22.08 -12.60 -6.35
N ALA A 330 -21.20 -11.92 -7.10
CA ALA A 330 -20.99 -12.22 -8.52
C ALA A 330 -20.03 -13.40 -8.76
N GLY A 331 -19.52 -14.00 -7.68
CA GLY A 331 -18.80 -15.26 -7.73
C GLY A 331 -17.28 -15.13 -7.77
N THR A 332 -16.64 -16.27 -7.91
CA THR A 332 -15.20 -16.47 -7.77
C THR A 332 -14.63 -17.10 -9.03
N THR A 333 -13.54 -16.57 -9.54
CA THR A 333 -12.75 -17.21 -10.60
C THR A 333 -11.37 -17.60 -10.07
N VAL A 334 -10.94 -18.84 -10.31
CA VAL A 334 -9.55 -19.28 -10.08
C VAL A 334 -8.93 -19.53 -11.44
N SER A 335 -7.97 -18.68 -11.82
CA SER A 335 -7.30 -18.75 -13.12
C SER A 335 -5.90 -19.38 -13.03
N ALA A 336 -5.28 -19.38 -11.85
CA ALA A 336 -3.98 -20.00 -11.60
C ALA A 336 -3.71 -20.16 -10.09
N GLY A 337 -2.69 -20.96 -9.77
CA GLY A 337 -2.23 -21.19 -8.40
C GLY A 337 -3.25 -21.95 -7.57
N THR A 338 -3.31 -21.65 -6.28
CA THR A 338 -4.22 -22.32 -5.35
C THR A 338 -5.09 -21.31 -4.60
N LEU A 339 -6.41 -21.56 -4.58
CA LEU A 339 -7.34 -20.95 -3.65
C LEU A 339 -7.75 -21.99 -2.59
N VAL A 340 -7.39 -21.74 -1.34
CA VAL A 340 -7.77 -22.59 -0.19
C VAL A 340 -8.93 -21.96 0.54
N VAL A 341 -10.04 -22.69 0.67
CA VAL A 341 -11.20 -22.29 1.45
C VAL A 341 -11.15 -22.99 2.80
N SER A 342 -11.12 -22.22 3.89
CA SER A 342 -10.97 -22.75 5.26
C SER A 342 -11.88 -22.09 6.29
N ASN A 343 -12.92 -21.40 5.83
CA ASN A 343 -13.91 -20.76 6.68
C ASN A 343 -14.67 -21.77 7.55
N THR A 344 -14.99 -21.36 8.77
CA THR A 344 -15.75 -22.15 9.76
C THR A 344 -17.22 -21.78 9.81
N ILE A 345 -17.58 -20.60 9.27
CA ILE A 345 -18.94 -20.06 9.21
C ILE A 345 -19.19 -19.53 7.79
N GLY A 346 -20.43 -19.63 7.32
CA GLY A 346 -20.85 -19.07 6.03
C GLY A 346 -20.16 -19.73 4.83
N SER A 347 -19.86 -18.93 3.80
CA SER A 347 -19.17 -19.36 2.58
C SER A 347 -17.82 -18.66 2.47
N GLY A 348 -16.75 -19.39 2.17
CA GLY A 348 -15.44 -18.79 1.89
C GLY A 348 -15.37 -18.07 0.55
N THR A 349 -16.33 -18.31 -0.35
CA THR A 349 -16.37 -17.73 -1.70
C THR A 349 -17.65 -16.93 -1.98
N GLY A 350 -18.42 -16.60 -0.94
CA GLY A 350 -19.75 -16.02 -1.09
C GLY A 350 -20.77 -17.00 -1.73
N PRO A 351 -22.01 -16.54 -1.98
CA PRO A 351 -23.07 -17.36 -2.59
C PRO A 351 -22.96 -17.46 -4.12
N GLY A 352 -22.15 -16.62 -4.77
CA GLY A 352 -21.98 -16.62 -6.23
C GLY A 352 -21.24 -17.86 -6.75
N ALA A 353 -21.41 -18.15 -8.04
CA ALA A 353 -20.79 -19.31 -8.67
C ALA A 353 -19.25 -19.27 -8.59
N VAL A 354 -18.62 -20.44 -8.53
CA VAL A 354 -17.17 -20.61 -8.52
C VAL A 354 -16.72 -21.29 -9.80
N SER A 355 -15.88 -20.61 -10.58
CA SER A 355 -15.25 -21.16 -11.80
C SER A 355 -13.76 -21.37 -11.56
N VAL A 356 -13.31 -22.62 -11.61
CA VAL A 356 -11.88 -22.96 -11.56
C VAL A 356 -11.43 -23.23 -13.00
N ASN A 357 -10.93 -22.20 -13.66
CA ASN A 357 -10.54 -22.27 -15.07
C ASN A 357 -9.21 -23.02 -15.22
N ALA A 358 -8.28 -22.74 -14.31
CA ALA A 358 -7.03 -23.48 -14.15
C ALA A 358 -6.52 -23.32 -12.70
N GLY A 359 -5.64 -24.23 -12.26
CA GLY A 359 -5.14 -24.24 -10.88
C GLY A 359 -6.04 -25.03 -9.93
N THR A 360 -5.96 -24.75 -8.63
CA THR A 360 -6.54 -25.59 -7.58
C THR A 360 -7.55 -24.83 -6.71
N LEU A 361 -8.73 -25.42 -6.52
CA LEU A 361 -9.62 -25.11 -5.39
C LEU A 361 -9.43 -26.21 -4.33
N GLY A 362 -9.13 -25.82 -3.10
CA GLY A 362 -8.91 -26.78 -2.02
C GLY A 362 -9.32 -26.29 -0.64
N GLY A 363 -8.92 -27.04 0.38
CA GLY A 363 -9.15 -26.69 1.78
C GLY A 363 -10.20 -27.54 2.49
N LYS A 364 -10.78 -26.97 3.54
CA LYS A 364 -11.66 -27.65 4.51
C LYS A 364 -12.92 -26.87 4.89
N GLY A 365 -13.19 -25.77 4.19
CA GLY A 365 -14.30 -24.88 4.48
C GLY A 365 -15.55 -25.21 3.67
N THR A 366 -16.41 -24.20 3.52
CA THR A 366 -17.69 -24.30 2.82
C THR A 366 -17.73 -23.36 1.63
N VAL A 367 -18.19 -23.86 0.49
CA VAL A 367 -18.45 -23.12 -0.75
C VAL A 367 -19.95 -23.19 -1.02
N ALA A 368 -20.62 -22.04 -0.98
CA ALA A 368 -22.07 -22.00 -1.14
C ALA A 368 -22.53 -22.03 -2.61
N GLY A 369 -21.83 -21.30 -3.48
CA GLY A 369 -22.18 -21.24 -4.90
C GLY A 369 -21.86 -22.51 -5.67
N ALA A 370 -22.49 -22.67 -6.84
CA ALA A 370 -22.21 -23.81 -7.73
C ALA A 370 -20.76 -23.78 -8.21
N VAL A 371 -20.07 -24.92 -8.15
CA VAL A 371 -18.67 -25.06 -8.52
C VAL A 371 -18.56 -25.70 -9.90
N THR A 372 -17.85 -25.05 -10.81
CA THR A 372 -17.45 -25.61 -12.11
C THR A 372 -15.93 -25.69 -12.17
N LEU A 373 -15.41 -26.89 -12.36
CA LEU A 373 -14.00 -27.14 -12.61
C LEU A 373 -13.77 -27.30 -14.11
N GLY A 374 -12.70 -26.67 -14.59
CA GLY A 374 -12.19 -26.81 -15.95
C GLY A 374 -12.92 -25.96 -16.97
N MET A 375 -12.29 -25.85 -18.15
CA MET A 375 -12.84 -25.16 -19.32
C MET A 375 -13.27 -26.13 -20.42
N GLY A 376 -13.01 -27.43 -20.26
CA GLY A 376 -13.22 -28.49 -21.26
C GLY A 376 -11.93 -28.90 -21.97
N SER A 377 -10.90 -28.07 -21.91
CA SER A 377 -9.56 -28.27 -22.45
C SER A 377 -8.62 -27.21 -21.85
N GLY A 378 -7.34 -27.52 -21.65
CA GLY A 378 -6.34 -26.53 -21.24
C GLY A 378 -5.36 -27.04 -20.18
N ALA A 379 -4.86 -26.12 -19.35
CA ALA A 379 -3.86 -26.38 -18.30
C ALA A 379 -4.38 -27.27 -17.15
N GLY A 380 -5.69 -27.50 -17.10
CA GLY A 380 -6.35 -28.35 -16.12
C GLY A 380 -6.75 -27.61 -14.84
N ALA A 381 -7.87 -28.06 -14.26
CA ALA A 381 -8.43 -27.54 -13.02
C ALA A 381 -8.48 -28.65 -11.96
N PHE A 382 -8.09 -28.34 -10.74
CA PHE A 382 -7.94 -29.32 -9.67
C PHE A 382 -8.90 -29.00 -8.53
N LEU A 383 -9.61 -30.02 -8.07
CA LEU A 383 -10.28 -30.01 -6.77
C LEU A 383 -9.44 -30.83 -5.80
N ALA A 384 -8.95 -30.20 -4.73
CA ALA A 384 -8.09 -30.84 -3.74
C ALA A 384 -8.65 -30.62 -2.31
N PRO A 385 -9.65 -31.41 -1.88
CA PRO A 385 -10.11 -31.38 -0.50
C PRO A 385 -8.95 -31.68 0.47
N ALA A 386 -8.96 -31.05 1.63
CA ALA A 386 -7.89 -31.10 2.64
C ALA A 386 -6.54 -30.46 2.22
N HIS A 387 -6.43 -29.85 1.03
CA HIS A 387 -5.24 -29.08 0.64
C HIS A 387 -4.88 -28.04 1.71
N GLY A 388 -3.58 -27.91 2.01
CA GLY A 388 -3.08 -27.07 3.10
C GLY A 388 -3.19 -27.71 4.49
N THR A 389 -3.66 -28.96 4.61
CA THR A 389 -3.76 -29.66 5.90
C THR A 389 -3.10 -31.05 5.83
N LYS A 390 -2.61 -31.55 6.97
CA LYS A 390 -2.09 -32.93 7.11
C LYS A 390 -3.11 -33.89 7.74
N GLN A 391 -4.36 -33.45 7.87
CA GLN A 391 -5.43 -34.18 8.52
C GLN A 391 -6.53 -34.50 7.52
N GLN A 392 -7.32 -35.54 7.81
CA GLN A 392 -8.56 -35.74 7.06
C GLN A 392 -9.46 -34.52 7.25
N ALA A 393 -9.93 -33.94 6.14
CA ALA A 393 -10.82 -32.80 6.16
C ALA A 393 -11.80 -32.86 4.99
N SER A 394 -12.94 -32.21 5.15
CA SER A 394 -13.99 -32.13 4.13
C SER A 394 -14.05 -30.71 3.58
N LEU A 395 -14.04 -30.57 2.25
CA LEU A 395 -14.44 -29.34 1.57
C LEU A 395 -15.93 -29.49 1.20
N THR A 396 -16.78 -28.61 1.71
CA THR A 396 -18.24 -28.73 1.56
C THR A 396 -18.74 -27.84 0.43
N SER A 397 -19.38 -28.43 -0.60
CA SER A 397 -20.13 -27.69 -1.62
C SER A 397 -21.62 -27.76 -1.30
N LEU A 398 -22.30 -26.61 -1.17
CA LEU A 398 -23.74 -26.57 -0.90
C LEU A 398 -24.60 -26.59 -2.17
N SER A 399 -23.97 -26.38 -3.32
CA SER A 399 -24.61 -26.35 -4.64
C SER A 399 -23.98 -27.39 -5.58
N GLY A 400 -24.42 -27.41 -6.84
CA GLY A 400 -23.93 -28.32 -7.87
C GLY A 400 -22.41 -28.23 -8.07
N LEU A 401 -21.79 -29.40 -8.26
CA LEU A 401 -20.38 -29.56 -8.56
C LEU A 401 -20.23 -30.18 -9.96
N THR A 402 -19.63 -29.44 -10.88
CA THR A 402 -19.46 -29.84 -12.29
C THR A 402 -17.99 -30.01 -12.63
N PHE A 403 -17.63 -31.14 -13.23
CA PHE A 403 -16.29 -31.40 -13.77
C PHE A 403 -16.36 -31.38 -15.29
N LYS A 404 -15.52 -30.55 -15.93
CA LYS A 404 -15.29 -30.63 -17.38
C LYS A 404 -14.14 -31.60 -17.70
N ALA A 405 -13.94 -31.90 -18.98
CA ALA A 405 -13.01 -32.94 -19.43
C ALA A 405 -11.54 -32.76 -18.98
N ASP A 406 -11.13 -31.53 -18.70
CA ASP A 406 -9.80 -31.14 -18.20
C ASP A 406 -9.72 -31.03 -16.67
N SER A 407 -10.73 -31.52 -15.95
CA SER A 407 -10.78 -31.43 -14.49
C SER A 407 -10.19 -32.68 -13.81
N THR A 408 -9.49 -32.47 -12.71
CA THR A 408 -8.90 -33.52 -11.88
C THR A 408 -9.38 -33.41 -10.44
N TYR A 409 -9.81 -34.52 -9.85
CA TYR A 409 -10.04 -34.63 -8.42
C TYR A 409 -8.81 -35.23 -7.74
N THR A 410 -8.23 -34.51 -6.77
CA THR A 410 -7.01 -34.93 -6.06
C THR A 410 -7.35 -35.42 -4.67
N CYS A 411 -6.92 -36.64 -4.34
CA CYS A 411 -7.01 -37.21 -3.01
C CYS A 411 -5.62 -37.25 -2.36
N THR A 412 -5.47 -36.72 -1.15
CA THR A 412 -4.26 -36.94 -0.33
C THR A 412 -4.49 -38.10 0.63
N PHE A 413 -3.75 -39.19 0.44
CA PHE A 413 -3.74 -40.31 1.38
C PHE A 413 -2.66 -40.11 2.44
N LYS A 414 -2.99 -40.33 3.71
CA LYS A 414 -1.98 -40.44 4.76
C LYS A 414 -1.29 -41.80 4.61
N ALA A 415 0.01 -41.82 4.33
CA ALA A 415 0.79 -43.05 4.39
C ALA A 415 0.67 -43.66 5.80
N LYS A 416 0.41 -44.97 5.89
CA LYS A 416 0.51 -45.68 7.18
C LYS A 416 1.97 -45.61 7.63
N GLY A 417 2.21 -44.92 8.74
CA GLY A 417 3.48 -44.93 9.46
C GLY A 417 3.67 -46.24 10.22
#